data_AF-A0A7J2YB96-F1
#
_entry.id   AF-A0A7J2YB96-F1
#
_cell.length_a   1.000
_cell.length_b   1.000
_cell.length_c   1.000
_cell.angle_alpha   90.00
_cell.angle_beta   90.00
_cell.angle_gamma   90.00
#
_symmetry.space_group_name_H-M   'P 1'
#
loop_
_entity.id
_entity.type
_entity.pdbx_description
1 polymer ?
#
loop_
_entity_poly.entity_id
_entity_poly.type
_entity_poly.pdbx_seq_one_letter_code
_entity_poly.pdbx_strand_id
1 'polypeptide(L)'
;ITNTLEEQGLEVDMRHIMLVADLMTSKGYLQQIGRHGIAGTKTSVLARAAFEITVPTIAQAALKGEVESLKGVTENVIVGATIPVGTGMVDLYMKVDSNEQDS
;
A
#
# COMPACT_ATOMS: atom_id res chain seq x y z
N ILE A 1 -13.83 9.64 -18.12
CA ILE A 1 -13.45 10.31 -16.84
C ILE A 1 -13.15 11.77 -17.11
N THR A 2 -12.19 12.10 -17.98
CA THR A 2 -11.83 13.50 -18.30
C THR A 2 -13.04 14.34 -18.74
N ASN A 3 -13.78 13.91 -19.77
CA ASN A 3 -14.97 14.63 -20.23
C ASN A 3 -16.00 14.86 -19.11
N THR A 4 -16.27 13.84 -18.30
CA THR A 4 -17.22 13.95 -17.19
C THR A 4 -16.73 14.92 -16.10
N LEU A 5 -15.43 14.99 -15.82
CA LEU A 5 -14.88 15.93 -14.85
C LEU A 5 -14.89 17.37 -15.39
N GLU A 6 -14.54 17.55 -16.66
CA GLU A 6 -14.59 18.85 -17.36
C GLU A 6 -16.03 19.38 -17.44
N GLU A 7 -17.01 18.53 -17.75
CA GLU A 7 -18.44 18.88 -17.75
C GLU A 7 -18.95 19.35 -16.37
N GLN A 8 -18.31 18.90 -15.28
CA GLN A 8 -18.61 19.35 -13.92
C GLN A 8 -17.73 20.53 -13.46
N GLY A 9 -16.86 21.07 -14.33
CA GLY A 9 -15.95 22.17 -14.01
C GLY A 9 -14.82 21.79 -13.06
N LEU A 10 -14.48 20.50 -12.95
CA LEU A 10 -13.39 20.00 -12.10
C LEU A 10 -12.11 19.85 -12.93
N GLU A 11 -11.09 20.64 -12.58
CA GLU A 11 -9.76 20.50 -13.18
C GLU A 11 -8.93 19.47 -12.41
N VAL A 12 -8.53 18.39 -13.09
CA VAL A 12 -7.66 17.35 -12.54
C VAL A 12 -6.53 17.10 -13.51
N ASP A 13 -5.29 17.14 -13.01
CA ASP A 13 -4.11 16.85 -13.82
C ASP A 13 -4.17 15.42 -14.39
N MET A 14 -3.89 15.31 -15.70
CA MET A 14 -3.97 14.05 -16.45
C MET A 14 -3.11 12.93 -15.86
N ARG A 15 -2.01 13.25 -15.16
CA ARG A 15 -1.13 12.26 -14.51
C ARG A 15 -1.87 11.44 -13.44
N HIS A 16 -2.81 12.04 -12.71
CA HIS A 16 -3.63 11.30 -11.73
C HIS A 16 -4.58 10.32 -12.42
N ILE A 17 -5.20 10.75 -13.51
CA ILE A 17 -6.13 9.93 -14.29
C ILE A 17 -5.38 8.75 -14.91
N MET A 18 -4.21 9.01 -15.50
CA MET A 18 -3.35 7.96 -16.07
C MET A 18 -2.88 6.97 -15.00
N LEU A 19 -2.46 7.43 -13.83
CA LEU A 19 -2.03 6.52 -12.75
C LEU A 19 -3.15 5.56 -12.32
N VAL A 20 -4.38 6.05 -12.21
CA VAL A 20 -5.54 5.21 -11.88
C VAL A 20 -5.86 4.23 -13.03
N ALA A 21 -5.79 4.69 -14.28
CA ALA A 21 -6.02 3.84 -15.45
C ALA A 21 -4.98 2.72 -15.57
N ASP A 22 -3.69 3.04 -15.36
CA ASP A 22 -2.59 2.08 -15.33
C ASP A 22 -2.79 1.07 -14.20
N LEU A 23 -3.16 1.53 -13.00
CA LEU A 23 -3.47 0.64 -11.89
C LEU A 23 -4.58 -0.36 -12.25
N MET A 24 -5.66 0.10 -12.90
CA MET A 24 -6.79 -0.72 -13.35
C MET A 24 -6.45 -1.67 -14.50
N THR A 25 -5.36 -1.46 -15.24
CA THR A 25 -5.02 -2.24 -16.44
C THR A 25 -3.68 -2.99 -16.35
N SER A 26 -2.92 -2.79 -15.28
CA SER A 26 -1.57 -3.35 -15.07
C SER A 26 -1.46 -4.87 -15.17
N LYS A 27 -2.56 -5.61 -14.97
CA LYS A 27 -2.60 -7.08 -15.06
C LYS A 27 -2.91 -7.62 -16.47
N GLY A 28 -3.09 -6.75 -17.47
CA GLY A 28 -3.45 -7.13 -18.84
C GLY A 28 -4.94 -7.35 -19.07
N TYR A 29 -5.78 -7.11 -18.05
CA TYR A 29 -7.24 -7.06 -18.14
C TYR A 29 -7.76 -5.96 -17.22
N LEU A 30 -8.97 -5.47 -17.48
CA LEU A 30 -9.57 -4.39 -16.70
C LEU A 30 -9.98 -4.90 -15.31
N GLN A 31 -9.46 -4.27 -14.27
CA GLN A 31 -9.77 -4.56 -12.87
C GLN A 31 -10.64 -3.46 -12.24
N GLN A 32 -11.63 -3.87 -11.44
CA GLN A 32 -12.41 -2.96 -10.63
C GLN A 32 -11.56 -2.41 -9.47
N ILE A 33 -11.78 -1.16 -9.02
CA ILE A 33 -11.10 -0.60 -7.85
C ILE A 33 -11.61 -1.20 -6.52
N GLY A 34 -12.91 -1.52 -6.46
CA GLY A 34 -13.60 -1.96 -5.24
C GLY A 34 -13.19 -3.35 -4.73
N ARG A 35 -13.97 -3.86 -3.77
CA ARG A 35 -13.65 -5.09 -3.01
C ARG A 35 -13.44 -6.34 -3.86
N HIS A 36 -14.06 -6.45 -5.04
CA HIS A 36 -13.89 -7.62 -5.90
C HIS A 36 -12.73 -7.47 -6.90
N GLY A 37 -11.98 -6.36 -6.84
CA GLY A 37 -10.82 -6.12 -7.69
C GLY A 37 -9.60 -5.71 -6.89
N ILE A 38 -9.02 -4.55 -7.19
CA ILE A 38 -7.72 -4.11 -6.66
C ILE A 38 -7.73 -4.01 -5.13
N ALA A 39 -8.78 -3.47 -4.52
CA ALA A 39 -8.82 -3.30 -3.07
C ALA A 39 -8.91 -4.62 -2.28
N GLY A 40 -9.64 -5.63 -2.79
CA GLY A 40 -9.80 -6.91 -2.09
C GLY A 40 -8.73 -7.96 -2.41
N THR A 41 -7.96 -7.76 -3.49
CA THR A 41 -6.82 -8.64 -3.83
C THR A 41 -5.53 -8.26 -3.11
N LYS A 42 -5.60 -7.34 -2.13
CA LYS A 42 -4.45 -7.04 -1.26
C LYS A 42 -3.93 -8.31 -0.60
N THR A 43 -2.62 -8.49 -0.67
CA THR A 43 -1.95 -9.67 -0.10
C THR A 43 -1.91 -9.65 1.43
N SER A 44 -1.84 -8.46 2.04
CA SER A 44 -1.80 -8.32 3.49
C SER A 44 -3.12 -8.78 4.14
N VAL A 45 -2.98 -9.63 5.17
CA VAL A 45 -4.10 -10.10 5.99
C VAL A 45 -4.65 -8.94 6.81
N LEU A 46 -3.76 -8.13 7.42
CA LEU A 46 -4.16 -6.98 8.22
C LEU A 46 -4.87 -5.92 7.38
N ALA A 47 -4.37 -5.66 6.16
CA ALA A 47 -5.01 -4.72 5.25
C ALA A 47 -6.40 -5.18 4.79
N ARG A 48 -6.60 -6.49 4.54
CA ARG A 48 -7.94 -7.05 4.25
C ARG A 48 -8.86 -6.99 5.47
N ALA A 49 -8.36 -7.37 6.65
CA ALA A 49 -9.12 -7.38 7.89
C ALA A 49 -9.57 -5.97 8.35
N ALA A 50 -8.78 -4.93 8.03
CA ALA A 50 -9.12 -3.53 8.27
C ALA A 50 -10.13 -2.96 7.26
N PHE A 51 -10.24 -3.54 6.07
CA PHE A 51 -11.16 -3.08 5.01
C PHE A 51 -12.51 -3.82 5.02
N GLU A 52 -12.54 -5.11 5.38
CA GLU A 52 -13.76 -5.92 5.44
C GLU A 52 -14.26 -6.15 6.88
N ILE A 53 -14.17 -7.41 7.36
CA ILE A 53 -14.62 -7.86 8.68
C ILE A 53 -13.41 -8.50 9.38
N THR A 54 -13.02 -7.96 10.52
CA THR A 54 -11.74 -8.27 11.13
C THR A 54 -11.63 -9.73 11.60
N VAL A 55 -12.59 -10.21 12.41
CA VAL A 55 -12.52 -11.53 13.05
C VAL A 55 -12.52 -12.70 12.04
N PRO A 56 -13.47 -12.77 11.07
CA PRO A 56 -13.51 -13.87 10.11
C PRO A 56 -12.28 -13.92 9.21
N THR A 57 -11.79 -12.76 8.78
CA THR A 57 -10.61 -12.65 7.90
C THR A 57 -9.35 -13.14 8.59
N ILE A 58 -9.13 -12.74 9.85
CA ILE A 58 -7.98 -13.20 10.63
C ILE A 58 -8.10 -14.71 10.92
N ALA A 59 -9.29 -15.19 11.31
CA ALA A 59 -9.51 -16.61 11.56
C ALA A 59 -9.23 -17.48 10.32
N GLN A 60 -9.69 -17.04 9.15
CA GLN A 60 -9.44 -17.76 7.90
C GLN A 60 -7.96 -17.74 7.51
N ALA A 61 -7.29 -16.60 7.68
CA ALA A 61 -5.86 -16.49 7.42
C ALA A 61 -5.03 -17.40 8.35
N ALA A 62 -5.40 -17.47 9.63
CA ALA A 62 -4.77 -18.38 10.60
C ALA A 62 -4.94 -19.85 10.22
N LEU A 63 -6.15 -20.25 9.79
CA LEU A 63 -6.42 -21.62 9.33
C LEU A 63 -5.59 -21.99 8.09
N LYS A 64 -5.32 -21.03 7.21
CA LYS A 64 -4.50 -21.23 6.00
C LYS A 64 -3.00 -21.08 6.25
N GLY A 65 -2.58 -20.66 7.45
CA GLY A 65 -1.18 -20.37 7.76
C GLY A 65 -0.62 -19.19 6.96
N GLU A 66 -1.44 -18.20 6.62
CA GLU A 66 -0.98 -17.02 5.88
C GLU A 66 0.00 -16.19 6.74
N VAL A 67 1.08 -15.70 6.12
CA VAL A 67 2.12 -14.92 6.79
C VAL A 67 2.01 -13.46 6.37
N GLU A 68 1.99 -12.56 7.36
CA GLU A 68 2.02 -11.13 7.13
C GLU A 68 3.47 -10.65 6.94
N SER A 69 3.72 -9.89 5.87
CA SER A 69 5.06 -9.41 5.50
C SER A 69 5.26 -7.92 5.69
N LEU A 70 4.23 -7.18 6.12
CA LEU A 70 4.32 -5.76 6.49
C LEU A 70 4.93 -4.88 5.39
N LYS A 71 4.51 -5.09 4.13
CA LYS A 71 5.07 -4.36 2.98
C LYS A 71 4.24 -3.15 2.54
N GLY A 72 3.00 -3.06 2.99
CA GLY A 72 2.06 -2.00 2.65
C GLY A 72 1.88 -0.99 3.79
N VAL A 73 1.14 0.08 3.47
CA VAL A 73 0.93 1.19 4.40
C VAL A 73 0.03 0.80 5.57
N THR A 74 -1.10 0.15 5.27
CA THR A 74 -2.16 -0.12 6.26
C THR A 74 -1.64 -0.99 7.40
N GLU A 75 -0.95 -2.06 7.07
CA GLU A 75 -0.44 -3.02 8.05
C GLU A 75 0.70 -2.44 8.90
N ASN A 76 1.59 -1.61 8.33
CA ASN A 76 2.62 -0.91 9.11
C ASN A 76 2.03 0.12 10.07
N VAL A 77 0.98 0.84 9.66
CA VAL A 77 0.24 1.75 10.55
C VAL A 77 -0.38 1.00 11.73
N ILE A 78 -1.00 -0.16 11.48
CA ILE A 78 -1.67 -0.95 12.53
C ILE A 78 -0.68 -1.45 13.58
N VAL A 79 0.49 -1.94 13.16
CA VAL A 79 1.50 -2.49 14.08
C VAL A 79 2.45 -1.44 14.66
N GLY A 80 2.37 -0.19 14.20
CA GLY A 80 3.24 0.91 14.62
C GLY A 80 4.66 0.84 14.06
N ALA A 81 4.87 0.16 12.94
CA ALA A 81 6.15 0.08 12.24
C ALA A 81 6.32 1.23 11.22
N THR A 82 7.57 1.45 10.78
CA THR A 82 7.88 2.44 9.76
C THR A 82 7.17 2.11 8.44
N ILE A 83 6.44 3.07 7.88
CA ILE A 83 5.72 2.90 6.62
C ILE A 83 6.73 2.97 5.46
N PRO A 84 6.75 1.99 4.52
CA PRO A 84 7.72 1.94 3.42
C PRO A 84 7.34 2.86 2.26
N VAL A 85 7.03 4.12 2.56
CA VAL A 85 6.75 5.20 1.59
C VAL A 85 7.33 6.51 2.10
N GLY A 86 7.70 7.42 1.19
CA GLY A 86 8.30 8.70 1.56
C GLY A 86 9.61 8.51 2.33
N THR A 87 9.72 9.11 3.52
CA THR A 87 10.91 9.03 4.37
C THR A 87 11.22 7.64 4.89
N GLY A 88 10.23 6.74 4.94
CA GLY A 88 10.45 5.36 5.35
C GLY A 88 11.00 4.45 4.24
N MET A 89 11.26 4.98 3.04
CA MET A 89 11.94 4.24 1.96
C MET A 89 13.47 4.33 2.04
N VAL A 90 14.01 5.16 2.93
CA VAL A 90 15.44 5.40 3.06
C VAL A 90 15.92 5.05 4.46
N ASP A 91 17.07 4.40 4.53
CA ASP A 91 17.78 4.12 5.77
C ASP A 91 18.93 5.12 5.95
N LEU A 92 19.08 5.61 7.18
CA LEU A 92 20.18 6.52 7.54
C LEU A 92 21.31 5.72 8.17
N TYR A 93 22.50 5.83 7.59
CA TYR A 93 23.72 5.25 8.14
C TYR A 93 24.70 6.36 8.50
N MET A 94 25.18 6.35 9.74
CA MET A 94 26.21 7.26 10.22
C MET A 94 27.50 6.48 10.45
N LYS A 95 28.58 6.89 9.78
CA LYS A 95 29.91 6.37 10.07
C LYS A 95 30.43 7.05 11.34
N VAL A 96 30.74 6.25 12.36
CA VAL A 96 31.45 6.74 13.55
C VAL A 96 32.94 6.62 13.26
N ASP A 97 33.68 7.73 13.25
CA ASP A 97 35.14 7.69 13.12
C ASP A 97 35.76 7.18 14.43
N SER A 98 36.49 6.07 14.34
CA SER A 98 37.10 5.38 15.48
C SER A 98 38.50 5.90 15.82
N ASN A 99 38.74 7.22 15.80
CA ASN A 99 40.06 7.82 16.04
C ASN A 99 40.22 8.40 17.46
N GLU A 100 39.88 7.64 18.51
CA GLU A 100 40.18 7.99 19.91
C GLU A 100 40.63 6.76 20.75
N GLN A 101 41.47 5.90 20.18
CA GLN A 101 42.29 4.95 20.93
C GLN A 101 43.64 4.81 20.24
N ASP A 102 44.50 5.82 20.38
CA ASP A 102 45.95 5.73 20.23
C ASP A 102 46.55 7.11 20.56
N SER A 103 46.58 7.45 21.86
CA SER A 103 47.41 8.51 22.44
C SER A 103 47.71 8.17 23.89
#